data_AF-A0A6L6F0W9-F1
#
_entry.id   AF-A0A6L6F0W9-F1
#
_cell.length_a   1.000
_cell.length_b   1.000
_cell.length_c   1.000
_cell.angle_alpha   90.00
_cell.angle_beta   90.00
_cell.angle_gamma   90.00
#
_symmetry.space_group_name_H-M   'P 1'
#
loop_
_entity.id
_entity.type
_entity.pdbx_description
1 polymer ?
#
loop_
_entity_poly.entity_id
_entity_poly.type
_entity_poly.pdbx_seq_one_letter_code
_entity_poly.pdbx_strand_id
1 'polypeptide(L)'
;MDIAVVTLWIFAIVLAGFGFAFLGTGLVSERGYWTQRDPLGDSRRDATKLPTIFRNAFKLSVGEVRAPLRIAAIGIILMYAALAFAVVAILVSLVNT
;
A
#
# COMPACT_ATOMS: atom_id res chain seq x y z
N MET A 1 -9.52 23.19 15.99
CA MET A 1 -8.88 21.87 15.80
C MET A 1 -7.51 21.93 16.44
N ASP A 2 -7.21 21.02 17.38
CA ASP A 2 -5.90 20.92 18.02
C ASP A 2 -4.80 20.63 16.97
N ILE A 3 -3.61 21.21 17.16
CA ILE A 3 -2.47 21.03 16.26
C ILE A 3 -2.07 19.55 16.16
N ALA A 4 -2.20 18.79 17.25
CA ALA A 4 -1.94 17.35 17.24
C ALA A 4 -2.89 16.61 16.29
N VAL A 5 -4.19 16.93 16.31
CA VAL A 5 -5.22 16.34 15.42
C VAL A 5 -4.93 16.68 13.96
N VAL A 6 -4.57 17.94 13.67
CA VAL A 6 -4.20 18.38 12.32
C VAL A 6 -3.01 17.57 11.80
N THR A 7 -1.96 17.41 12.61
CA THR A 7 -0.77 16.65 12.24
C THR A 7 -1.08 15.18 11.94
N LEU A 8 -1.93 14.53 12.74
CA LEU A 8 -2.33 13.13 12.51
C LEU A 8 -3.09 12.98 11.18
N TRP A 9 -3.97 13.92 10.84
CA TRP A 9 -4.66 13.93 9.54
C TRP A 9 -3.69 14.13 8.37
N ILE A 10 -2.71 15.02 8.50
CA ILE A 10 -1.68 15.22 7.47
C ILE A 10 -0.93 13.91 7.23
N PHE A 11 -0.48 13.22 8.29
CA PHE A 11 0.18 11.92 8.14
C PHE A 11 -0.71 10.89 7.48
N ALA A 12 -1.96 10.78 7.89
CA ALA A 12 -2.92 9.85 7.28
C ALA A 12 -3.07 10.10 5.78
N ILE A 13 -3.28 11.35 5.36
CA ILE A 13 -3.48 11.72 3.95
C ILE A 13 -2.22 11.46 3.13
N VAL A 14 -1.05 11.88 3.61
CA VAL A 14 0.22 11.73 2.89
C VAL A 14 0.57 10.25 2.73
N LEU A 15 0.45 9.46 3.80
CA LEU A 15 0.71 8.02 3.76
C LEU A 15 -0.27 7.29 2.84
N ALA A 16 -1.55 7.69 2.83
CA ALA A 16 -2.53 7.13 1.89
C ALA A 16 -2.13 7.44 0.44
N GLY A 17 -1.73 8.68 0.14
CA GLY A 17 -1.28 9.09 -1.19
C GLY A 17 -0.08 8.27 -1.69
N PHE A 18 0.96 8.14 -0.87
CA PHE A 18 2.11 7.28 -1.20
C PHE A 18 1.73 5.80 -1.29
N GLY A 19 0.85 5.32 -0.41
CA GLY A 19 0.34 3.96 -0.43
C GLY A 19 -0.36 3.60 -1.74
N PHE A 20 -1.25 4.47 -2.22
CA PHE A 20 -1.91 4.29 -3.52
C PHE A 20 -0.93 4.36 -4.69
N ALA A 21 0.02 5.30 -4.67
CA ALA A 21 1.04 5.41 -5.71
C ALA A 21 1.89 4.13 -5.80
N PHE A 22 2.40 3.64 -4.67
CA PHE A 22 3.25 2.45 -4.62
C PHE A 22 2.47 1.19 -4.99
N LEU A 23 1.23 1.07 -4.52
CA LEU A 23 0.37 -0.04 -4.91
C LEU A 23 0.11 -0.05 -6.41
N GLY A 24 -0.25 1.10 -6.99
CA GLY A 24 -0.51 1.25 -8.41
C GLY A 24 0.72 0.92 -9.26
N THR A 25 1.85 1.55 -8.95
CA THR A 25 3.12 1.30 -9.64
C THR A 25 3.55 -0.16 -9.50
N GLY A 26 3.50 -0.73 -8.29
CA GLY A 26 3.89 -2.11 -8.05
C GLY A 26 3.05 -3.12 -8.85
N LEU A 27 1.73 -2.93 -8.94
CA LEU A 27 0.84 -3.78 -9.73
C LEU A 27 1.10 -3.66 -11.24
N VAL A 28 1.30 -2.44 -11.74
CA VAL A 28 1.60 -2.19 -13.17
C VAL A 28 2.95 -2.80 -13.54
N SER A 29 3.97 -2.57 -12.71
CA SER A 29 5.31 -3.12 -12.92
C SER A 29 5.34 -4.65 -12.79
N GLU A 30 4.56 -5.24 -11.90
CA GLU A 30 4.45 -6.70 -11.79
C GLU A 30 3.87 -7.30 -13.07
N ARG A 31 2.83 -6.69 -13.65
CA ARG A 31 2.30 -7.11 -14.96
C ARG A 31 3.34 -6.94 -16.06
N GLY A 32 4.05 -5.81 -16.08
CA GLY A 32 5.12 -5.56 -17.05
C GLY A 32 6.23 -6.61 -16.99
N TYR A 33 6.61 -7.03 -15.78
CA TYR A 33 7.57 -8.12 -15.56
C TYR A 33 7.09 -9.43 -16.21
N TRP A 34 5.82 -9.80 -16.02
CA TRP A 34 5.27 -11.02 -16.62
C TRP A 34 5.12 -10.93 -18.14
N THR A 35 4.71 -9.78 -18.68
CA THR A 35 4.67 -9.55 -20.13
C THR A 35 6.05 -9.68 -20.78
N GLN A 36 7.13 -9.26 -20.10
CA GLN A 36 8.50 -9.42 -20.61
C GLN A 36 8.97 -10.88 -20.56
N ARG A 37 8.52 -11.63 -19.55
CA ARG A 37 8.94 -13.01 -19.33
C ARG A 37 8.22 -14.01 -20.25
N ASP A 38 6.93 -13.77 -20.50
CA ASP A 38 6.12 -14.54 -21.44
C ASP A 38 5.26 -13.58 -22.29
N PRO A 39 5.78 -13.10 -23.43
CA PRO A 39 5.07 -12.16 -24.30
C PRO A 39 3.81 -12.75 -24.96
N LEU A 40 3.70 -14.07 -25.05
CA LEU A 40 2.56 -14.78 -25.62
C LEU A 40 1.54 -15.19 -24.55
N GLY A 41 1.94 -15.14 -23.27
CA GLY A 41 1.11 -15.48 -22.12
C GLY A 41 0.18 -14.35 -21.65
N ASP A 42 -0.70 -14.69 -20.71
CA ASP A 42 -1.58 -13.73 -20.06
C ASP A 42 -0.95 -13.21 -18.75
N SER A 43 -0.31 -12.05 -18.83
CA SER A 43 0.32 -11.41 -17.68
C SER A 43 -0.64 -11.04 -16.56
N ARG A 44 -1.96 -10.95 -16.81
CA ARG A 44 -2.96 -10.71 -15.76
C ARG A 44 -3.23 -11.96 -14.93
N ARG A 45 -3.09 -13.14 -15.54
CA ARG A 45 -3.24 -14.42 -14.86
C ARG A 45 -2.04 -14.74 -13.99
N ASP A 46 -0.85 -14.45 -14.50
CA ASP A 46 0.41 -14.86 -13.88
C ASP A 46 0.92 -13.83 -12.85
N ALA A 47 0.51 -12.55 -13.00
CA ALA A 47 0.75 -11.54 -11.99
C ALA A 47 0.07 -11.88 -10.65
N THR A 48 0.76 -11.58 -9.56
CA THR A 48 0.22 -11.81 -8.21
C THR A 48 -1.01 -10.95 -7.99
N LYS A 49 -2.13 -11.58 -7.63
CA LYS A 49 -3.41 -10.89 -7.45
C LYS A 49 -3.41 -10.06 -6.17
N LEU A 50 -4.12 -8.94 -6.22
CA LEU A 50 -4.24 -7.98 -5.14
C LEU A 50 -4.64 -8.61 -3.77
N PRO A 51 -5.61 -9.55 -3.68
CA PRO A 51 -5.97 -10.17 -2.39
C PRO A 51 -4.80 -10.94 -1.75
N THR A 52 -3.95 -11.57 -2.56
CA THR A 52 -2.75 -12.28 -2.09
C THR A 52 -1.72 -11.30 -1.54
N ILE A 53 -1.57 -10.14 -2.18
CA ILE A 53 -0.67 -9.07 -1.73
C ILE A 53 -1.16 -8.52 -0.40
N PHE A 54 -2.45 -8.20 -0.28
CA PHE A 54 -3.05 -7.72 0.97
C PHE A 54 -2.83 -8.68 2.13
N ARG A 55 -3.17 -9.97 1.95
CA ARG A 55 -3.04 -10.97 3.01
C ARG A 55 -1.61 -11.21 3.48
N ASN A 56 -0.63 -11.02 2.60
CA ASN A 56 0.78 -11.30 2.88
C ASN A 56 1.66 -10.06 2.84
N ALA A 57 1.08 -8.84 2.92
CA ALA A 57 1.80 -7.60 2.66
C ALA A 57 3.07 -7.47 3.50
N PHE A 58 2.99 -7.79 4.80
CA PHE A 58 4.15 -7.77 5.68
C PHE A 58 5.24 -8.75 5.20
N LYS A 59 4.90 -10.03 5.00
CA LYS A 59 5.83 -11.06 4.52
C LYS A 59 6.45 -10.70 3.16
N LEU A 60 5.65 -10.15 2.24
CA LEU A 60 6.09 -9.77 0.90
C LEU A 60 6.97 -8.51 0.90
N SER A 61 6.78 -7.61 1.86
CA SER A 61 7.59 -6.38 1.95
C SER A 61 9.03 -6.62 2.42
N VAL A 62 9.24 -7.62 3.28
CA VAL A 62 10.55 -7.96 3.86
C VAL A 62 11.20 -9.19 3.23
N GLY A 63 10.45 -9.97 2.44
CA GLY A 63 10.92 -11.20 1.82
C GLY A 63 11.73 -10.98 0.54
N GLU A 64 12.47 -12.01 0.15
CA GLU A 64 13.12 -12.09 -1.16
C GLU A 64 12.09 -12.43 -2.25
N VAL A 65 11.31 -11.43 -2.63
CA VAL A 65 10.38 -11.50 -3.76
C VAL A 65 10.74 -10.46 -4.80
N ARG A 66 10.08 -10.55 -5.97
CA ARG A 66 10.26 -9.62 -7.09
C ARG A 66 10.08 -8.17 -6.61
N ALA A 67 10.95 -7.28 -7.07
CA ALA A 67 10.92 -5.88 -6.68
C ALA A 67 9.55 -5.20 -6.89
N PRO A 68 8.82 -5.42 -8.01
CA PRO A 68 7.48 -4.85 -8.18
C PRO A 68 6.47 -5.30 -7.13
N LEU A 69 6.49 -6.60 -6.79
CA LEU A 69 5.63 -7.18 -5.76
C LEU A 69 5.92 -6.60 -4.37
N ARG A 70 7.20 -6.39 -4.06
CA ARG A 70 7.64 -5.72 -2.83
C ARG A 70 7.11 -4.30 -2.73
N ILE A 71 7.22 -3.52 -3.81
CA ILE A 71 6.73 -2.13 -3.86
C ILE A 71 5.21 -2.11 -3.63
N ALA A 72 4.47 -3.02 -4.29
CA ALA A 72 3.02 -3.15 -4.06
C ALA A 72 2.69 -3.46 -2.59
N ALA A 73 3.44 -4.37 -1.98
CA ALA A 73 3.27 -4.74 -0.57
C ALA A 73 3.58 -3.60 0.39
N ILE A 74 4.64 -2.81 0.14
CA ILE A 74 4.95 -1.58 0.89
C ILE A 74 3.79 -0.59 0.77
N GLY A 75 3.21 -0.43 -0.42
CA GLY A 75 2.03 0.41 -0.62
C GLY A 75 0.85 0.03 0.29
N ILE A 76 0.58 -1.27 0.45
CA ILE A 76 -0.44 -1.76 1.40
C ILE A 76 -0.09 -1.41 2.85
N ILE A 77 1.18 -1.56 3.25
CA ILE A 77 1.62 -1.23 4.62
C ILE A 77 1.43 0.26 4.89
N LEU A 78 1.75 1.13 3.93
CA LEU A 78 1.51 2.57 4.05
C LEU A 78 0.02 2.89 4.19
N MET A 79 -0.85 2.16 3.47
CA MET A 79 -2.30 2.30 3.65
C MET A 79 -2.76 1.87 5.05
N TYR A 80 -2.20 0.80 5.62
CA TYR A 80 -2.51 0.40 7.00
C TYR A 80 -2.04 1.44 8.01
N ALA A 81 -0.85 2.01 7.83
CA ALA A 81 -0.35 3.10 8.66
C ALA A 81 -1.26 4.34 8.54
N ALA A 82 -1.64 4.72 7.33
CA ALA A 82 -2.57 5.82 7.07
C ALA A 82 -3.90 5.63 7.80
N LEU A 83 -4.47 4.43 7.73
CA LEU A 83 -5.71 4.09 8.43
C LEU A 83 -5.53 4.18 9.94
N ALA A 84 -4.42 3.70 10.50
CA ALA A 84 -4.13 3.82 11.91
C ALA A 84 -4.07 5.29 12.37
N PHE A 85 -3.36 6.15 11.63
CA PHE A 85 -3.32 7.59 11.92
C PHE A 85 -4.69 8.25 11.83
N ALA A 86 -5.52 7.91 10.84
CA ALA A 86 -6.88 8.42 10.71
C ALA A 86 -7.75 8.00 11.91
N VAL A 87 -7.71 6.73 12.31
CA VAL A 87 -8.44 6.23 13.48
C VAL A 87 -8.01 6.95 14.75
N VAL A 88 -6.69 7.13 14.96
CA VAL A 88 -6.19 7.88 16.12
C VAL A 88 -6.62 9.34 16.08
N ALA A 89 -6.58 9.99 14.92
CA ALA A 89 -7.05 11.38 14.78
C ALA A 89 -8.53 11.53 15.16
N ILE A 90 -9.38 10.58 14.74
CA ILE A 90 -10.80 10.54 15.10
C ILE A 90 -10.95 10.36 16.61
N LEU A 91 -10.28 9.38 17.21
CA LEU A 91 -10.37 9.11 18.65
C LEU A 91 -9.93 10.32 19.49
N VAL A 92 -8.80 10.94 19.15
CA VAL A 92 -8.30 12.14 19.84
C VAL A 92 -9.27 13.32 19.68
N SER A 93 -9.87 13.47 18.50
CA SER A 93 -10.88 14.52 18.26
C SER A 93 -12.10 14.35 19.16
N LEU A 94 -12.57 13.12 19.39
CA LEU A 94 -13.73 12.81 20.22
C LEU A 94 -13.45 12.96 21.74
N VAL A 95 -12.20 12.79 22.16
CA VAL A 95 -11.80 12.96 23.58
C VAL A 95 -11.60 14.44 23.91
N ASN A 96 -11.13 15.24 22.94
CA ASN A 96 -10.83 16.66 23.12
C ASN A 96 -12.02 17.60 22.81
N THR A 97 -13.19 17.05 22.48
CA THR A 97 -14.48 17.76 22.38
C THR A 97 -15.21 17.72 23.70
#